data_AF-A0AAV5BZ49-F1
#
_entry.id   AF-A0AAV5BZ49-F1
#
_cell.length_a   1.000
_cell.length_b   1.000
_cell.length_c   1.000
_cell.angle_alpha   90.00
_cell.angle_beta   90.00
_cell.angle_gamma   90.00
#
_symmetry.space_group_name_H-M   'P 1'
#
loop_
_entity.id
_entity.type
_entity.pdbx_description
1 polymer ?
#
loop_
_entity_poly.entity_id
_entity_poly.type
_entity_poly.pdbx_seq_one_letter_code
_entity_poly.pdbx_strand_id
1 'polypeptide(L)' 'MASSSPPPPDWADLQEDALMTVFERLSTWDLLMGASVVCHSWLRLATGEPRLWRRVDLTVGEPSKLYTL' A
#
# COMPACT_ATOMS: atom_id res chain seq x y z
N MET A 1 24.50 13.88 26.26
CA MET A 1 23.21 13.16 26.25
C MET A 1 22.79 13.03 24.80
N ALA A 2 22.79 11.82 24.25
CA ALA A 2 22.29 11.60 22.89
C ALA A 2 20.77 11.50 22.97
N SER A 3 20.05 12.39 22.27
CA SER A 3 18.62 12.23 22.08
C SER A 3 18.38 11.00 21.22
N SER A 4 17.95 9.90 21.84
CA SER A 4 17.39 8.78 21.10
C SER A 4 16.07 9.27 20.50
N SER A 5 15.99 9.38 19.17
CA SER A 5 14.69 9.52 18.51
C SER A 5 13.85 8.30 18.88
N PRO A 6 12.53 8.46 19.13
CA PRO A 6 11.66 7.29 19.23
C PRO A 6 11.78 6.45 17.95
N PRO A 7 11.64 5.12 18.05
CA PRO A 7 11.60 4.26 16.88
C PRO A 7 10.48 4.72 15.93
N PRO A 8 10.67 4.57 14.61
CA PRO A 8 9.63 4.90 13.66
C PRO A 8 8.34 4.12 13.99
N PRO A 9 7.15 4.73 13.78
CA PRO A 9 5.88 4.06 14.03
C PRO A 9 5.79 2.74 13.26
N ASP A 10 5.20 1.73 13.89
CA ASP A 10 4.91 0.48 13.19
C ASP A 10 3.80 0.74 12.16
N TRP A 11 4.08 0.44 10.90
CA TRP A 11 3.09 0.55 9.83
C TRP A 11 1.93 -0.42 10.01
N ALA A 12 2.09 -1.47 10.83
CA ALA A 12 1.02 -2.38 11.22
C ALA A 12 0.03 -1.76 12.22
N ASP A 13 0.45 -0.74 12.98
CA ASP A 13 -0.36 -0.04 13.99
C ASP A 13 -1.05 1.22 13.43
N LEU A 14 -0.89 1.50 12.14
CA LEU A 14 -1.51 2.65 11.49
C LEU A 14 -3.04 2.47 11.44
N GLN A 15 -3.78 3.57 11.63
CA GLN A 15 -5.24 3.56 11.51
C GLN A 15 -5.67 3.19 10.08
N GLU A 16 -6.77 2.46 9.94
CA GLU A 16 -7.31 2.01 8.65
C GLU A 16 -7.57 3.18 7.69
N ASP A 17 -8.06 4.31 8.20
CA ASP A 17 -8.29 5.52 7.38
C ASP A 17 -6.99 6.05 6.75
N ALA A 18 -5.88 6.05 7.51
CA ALA A 18 -4.58 6.48 6.99
C ALA A 18 -4.07 5.50 5.92
N LEU A 19 -4.21 4.19 6.15
CA LEU A 19 -3.86 3.16 5.17
C LEU A 19 -4.72 3.28 3.90
N MET A 20 -6.01 3.58 4.03
CA MET A 20 -6.91 3.82 2.90
C MET A 20 -6.43 4.98 2.03
N THR A 21 -5.98 6.10 2.63
CA THR A 21 -5.44 7.22 1.84
C THR A 21 -4.17 6.86 1.07
N VAL A 22 -3.38 5.89 1.54
CA VAL A 22 -2.22 5.36 0.82
C VAL A 22 -2.71 4.45 -0.32
N PHE A 23 -3.62 3.52 -0.03
CA PHE A 23 -4.11 2.54 -0.99
C PHE A 23 -4.87 3.16 -2.15
N GLU A 24 -5.62 4.25 -1.92
CA GLU A 24 -6.30 5.01 -2.99
C GLU A 24 -5.33 5.65 -3.98
N ARG A 25 -4.04 5.79 -3.64
CA ARG A 25 -3.00 6.34 -4.51
C ARG A 25 -2.18 5.26 -5.23
N LEU A 26 -2.38 3.98 -4.88
CA LEU A 26 -1.69 2.85 -5.49
C LEU A 26 -2.46 2.37 -6.72
N SER A 27 -1.70 1.84 -7.69
CA SER A 27 -2.32 1.06 -8.78
C SER A 27 -2.87 -0.26 -8.23
N THR A 28 -3.81 -0.87 -8.94
CA THR A 28 -4.32 -2.20 -8.54
C THR A 28 -3.20 -3.23 -8.48
N TRP A 29 -2.18 -3.13 -9.35
CA TRP A 29 -0.99 -3.97 -9.29
C TRP A 29 -0.16 -3.75 -8.03
N ASP A 30 0.14 -2.49 -7.67
CA ASP A 30 0.89 -2.17 -6.45
C ASP A 30 0.15 -2.59 -5.18
N LEU A 31 -1.18 -2.54 -5.22
CA LEU A 31 -2.03 -2.98 -4.12
C LEU A 31 -1.99 -4.51 -3.96
N LEU A 32 -2.08 -5.24 -5.07
CA LEU A 32 -2.03 -6.70 -5.12
C LEU A 32 -0.65 -7.28 -4.83
N MET A 33 0.41 -6.69 -5.38
CA MET A 33 1.77 -7.24 -5.34
C MET A 33 2.68 -6.55 -4.33
N GLY A 34 2.27 -5.39 -3.79
CA GLY A 34 3.04 -4.61 -2.83
C GLY A 34 2.32 -4.49 -1.49
N ALA A 35 1.20 -3.77 -1.44
CA ALA A 35 0.53 -3.47 -0.17
C ALA A 35 0.04 -4.72 0.56
N SER A 36 -0.50 -5.70 -0.17
CA SER A 36 -1.04 -6.94 0.39
C SER A 36 0.02 -7.85 1.05
N VAL A 37 1.31 -7.68 0.72
CA VAL A 37 2.40 -8.54 1.20
C VAL A 37 3.20 -7.95 2.35
N VAL A 38 2.88 -6.71 2.79
CA VAL A 38 3.61 -6.03 3.88
C VAL A 38 3.32 -6.67 5.24
N CYS A 39 2.04 -6.75 5.61
CA CYS A 39 1.61 -7.36 6.87
C CYS A 39 0.14 -7.81 6.80
N HIS A 40 -0.29 -8.61 7.78
CA HIS A 40 -1.68 -9.11 7.83
C HIS A 40 -2.73 -8.00 7.91
N SER A 41 -2.47 -6.90 8.63
CA SER A 41 -3.39 -5.76 8.72
C SER A 41 -3.61 -5.12 7.35
N TRP A 42 -2.53 -4.91 6.59
CA TRP A 42 -2.59 -4.35 5.24
C TRP A 42 -3.27 -5.30 4.26
N LEU A 43 -2.97 -6.60 4.33
CA LEU A 43 -3.65 -7.62 3.53
C LEU A 43 -5.16 -7.59 3.74
N ARG A 44 -5.61 -7.54 5.00
CA ARG A 44 -7.03 -7.53 5.38
C ARG A 44 -7.74 -6.31 4.83
N LEU A 45 -7.13 -5.13 4.95
CA LEU A 45 -7.73 -3.90 4.44
C LEU A 45 -7.71 -3.84 2.91
N ALA A 46 -6.56 -4.16 2.28
CA ALA A 46 -6.41 -4.18 0.84
C ALA A 46 -7.40 -5.13 0.15
N THR A 47 -7.69 -6.29 0.74
CA THR A 47 -8.63 -7.28 0.18
C THR A 47 -10.07 -7.07 0.62
N GLY A 48 -10.30 -6.54 1.83
CA GLY A 48 -11.62 -6.40 2.42
C GLY A 48 -12.37 -5.15 1.99
N GLU A 49 -11.68 -4.11 1.51
CA GLU A 49 -12.29 -2.80 1.24
C GLU A 49 -12.88 -2.68 -0.17
N PRO A 50 -14.22 -2.65 -0.33
CA PRO A 50 -14.85 -2.60 -1.65
C PRO A 50 -14.56 -1.31 -2.42
N ARG A 51 -14.14 -0.25 -1.72
CA ARG A 51 -13.77 1.04 -2.32
C ARG A 51 -12.54 0.92 -3.21
N LEU A 52 -11.59 0.06 -2.85
CA LEU A 52 -10.34 -0.17 -3.59
C LEU A 52 -10.57 -0.99 -4.87
N TRP A 53 -11.58 -1.87 -4.84
CA TRP A 53 -11.91 -2.76 -5.96
C TRP A 53 -12.99 -2.23 -6.90
N ARG A 54 -13.51 -1.02 -6.65
CA ARG A 54 -14.56 -0.44 -7.50
C ARG A 54 -14.08 -0.17 -8.93
N ARG A 55 -12.77 0.04 -9.11
CA ARG A 55 -12.09 0.15 -10.40
C ARG A 55 -10.78 -0.63 -10.33
N VAL A 56 -10.76 -1.77 -11.01
CA VAL A 56 -9.60 -2.65 -11.09
C VAL A 56 -9.03 -2.51 -12.48
N ASP A 57 -7.84 -1.91 -12.57
CA ASP A 57 -7.08 -1.89 -13.81
C ASP A 57 -6.00 -2.98 -13.72
N LEU A 58 -6.24 -4.10 -14.40
CA LEU A 58 -5.30 -5.22 -14.51
C LEU A 58 -4.51 -5.17 -15.82
N THR A 59 -4.54 -4.05 -16.54
CA THR A 59 -3.56 -3.86 -17.59
C THR A 59 -2.19 -4.00 -16.94
N VAL A 60 -1.32 -4.83 -17.52
CA VAL A 60 0.09 -4.91 -17.11
C VAL A 60 0.55 -3.47 -17.11
N GLY A 61 0.81 -2.95 -15.91
CA GLY A 61 1.11 -1.54 -15.70
C GLY A 61 2.10 -1.13 -16.77
N GLU A 62 1.77 -0.04 -17.45
CA GLU A 62 2.60 0.53 -18.49
C GLU A 62 4.07 0.41 -18.03
N PRO A 63 4.93 -0.32 -18.77
CA PRO A 63 6.31 -0.62 -18.40
C PRO A 63 7.21 0.63 -18.35
N SER A 64 6.65 1.81 -18.08
CA SER A 64 7.32 3.10 -17.96
C SER A 64 8.25 3.23 -16.74
N LYS A 65 8.58 2.12 -16.06
CA LYS A 65 9.76 2.00 -15.21
C LYS A 65 10.75 0.90 -15.61
N LEU A 66 10.48 0.09 -16.64
CA LEU A 66 11.37 -1.00 -17.02
C LEU A 66 12.46 -0.60 -18.02
N TYR A 67 12.43 0.61 -18.60
CA TYR A 67 13.41 0.99 -19.63
C TYR A 67 13.46 2.49 -19.96
N THR A 68 13.39 3.38 -18.96
CA THR A 68 14.05 4.68 -19.16
C THR A 68 15.54 4.47 -18.85
N LEU A 69 16.31 4.52 -19.93
CA LEU A 69 17.76 4.33 -20.09
C LEU A 69 18.62 4.88 -18.94
#